data_AF-A0A7J8Y5N8-F1
#
_entry.id   AF-A0A7J8Y5N8-F1
#
_cell.length_a   1.000
_cell.length_b   1.000
_cell.length_c   1.000
_cell.angle_alpha   90.00
_cell.angle_beta   90.00
_cell.angle_gamma   90.00
#
_symmetry.space_group_name_H-M   'P 1'
#
loop_
_entity.id
_entity.type
_entity.pdbx_description
1 polymer ?
#
loop_
_entity_poly.entity_id
_entity_poly.type
_entity_poly.pdbx_seq_one_letter_code
_entity_poly.pdbx_strand_id
1 'polypeptide(L)'
;MAVKGQSCEVVKLLLEADAAIVMLPDKFGNTALHVATRKKRAEIVHELLSLPDTNVNALTRDHKTALDLAEGLPLSAESTEIKSCLSRCGALRANELNQPRDELRQTVTQIKKDVHTQLEQTKRTNKNVHNISKELRKLHREGINNATNSVTVVAVLFATVAFAAIFTVPGGDHDSGVAVVVKSSSFKIFFIFNAIALFTSLAVVVVQITLVRGETKAEKQVVEVINKLMWLASVCTSVAFMASSYIVVGRKHKWAAILVTVVG
;
A
#
# COMPACT_ATOMS: atom_id res chain seq x y z
N MET A 1 -11.47 22.07 -63.87
CA MET A 1 -12.06 23.30 -64.46
C MET A 1 -13.51 23.10 -64.88
N ALA A 2 -13.91 21.93 -65.40
CA ALA A 2 -15.29 21.62 -65.80
C ALA A 2 -16.36 21.93 -64.73
N VAL A 3 -16.13 21.52 -63.48
CA VAL A 3 -17.07 21.77 -62.35
C VAL A 3 -17.26 23.24 -61.95
N LYS A 4 -16.46 24.18 -62.49
CA LYS A 4 -16.69 25.63 -62.33
C LYS A 4 -17.74 26.16 -63.31
N GLY A 5 -17.91 25.48 -64.45
CA GLY A 5 -18.90 25.79 -65.46
C GLY A 5 -20.30 25.32 -65.06
N GLN A 6 -21.20 25.25 -66.04
CA GLN A 6 -22.59 24.81 -65.84
C GLN A 6 -22.92 23.54 -66.63
N SER A 7 -22.02 23.09 -67.50
CA SER A 7 -22.23 21.93 -68.38
C SER A 7 -22.03 20.62 -67.62
N CYS A 8 -23.13 19.97 -67.25
CA CYS A 8 -23.12 18.67 -66.57
C CYS A 8 -22.56 17.57 -67.48
N GLU A 9 -22.86 17.59 -68.78
CA GLU A 9 -22.39 16.61 -69.77
C GLU A 9 -20.86 16.50 -69.84
N VAL A 10 -20.17 17.63 -69.82
CA VAL A 10 -18.69 17.66 -69.82
C VAL A 10 -18.13 17.04 -68.55
N VAL A 11 -18.81 17.23 -67.41
CA VAL A 11 -18.40 16.60 -66.16
C VAL A 11 -18.63 15.09 -66.24
N LYS A 12 -19.78 14.62 -66.72
CA LYS A 12 -20.06 13.18 -66.88
C LYS A 12 -19.04 12.48 -67.76
N LEU A 13 -18.73 13.04 -68.94
CA LEU A 13 -17.73 12.47 -69.86
C LEU A 13 -16.33 12.38 -69.23
N LEU A 14 -15.96 13.36 -68.40
CA LEU A 14 -14.68 13.32 -67.67
C LEU A 14 -14.68 12.27 -66.55
N LEU A 15 -15.81 12.07 -65.88
CA LEU A 15 -15.96 11.05 -64.84
C LEU A 15 -15.99 9.63 -65.41
N GLU A 16 -16.58 9.45 -66.59
CA GLU A 16 -16.56 8.19 -67.34
C GLU A 16 -15.15 7.81 -67.79
N ALA A 17 -14.30 8.80 -68.10
CA ALA A 17 -12.91 8.57 -68.48
C ALA A 17 -12.02 8.23 -67.27
N ASP A 18 -12.19 8.94 -66.16
CA ASP A 18 -11.47 8.69 -64.91
C ASP A 18 -12.25 9.25 -63.70
N ALA A 19 -12.86 8.37 -62.91
CA ALA A 19 -13.61 8.77 -61.71
C ALA A 19 -12.71 9.25 -60.55
N ALA A 20 -11.42 8.88 -60.53
CA ALA A 20 -10.51 9.24 -59.45
C ALA A 20 -10.20 10.75 -59.41
N ILE A 21 -10.42 11.46 -60.52
CA ILE A 21 -10.20 12.91 -60.61
C ILE A 21 -11.04 13.73 -59.62
N VAL A 22 -12.13 13.16 -59.11
CA VAL A 22 -13.04 13.82 -58.15
C VAL A 22 -12.37 14.06 -56.80
N MET A 23 -11.47 13.17 -56.40
CA MET A 23 -10.76 13.24 -55.13
C MET A 23 -9.53 14.15 -55.17
N LEU A 24 -9.07 14.54 -56.37
CA LEU A 24 -7.87 15.35 -56.52
C LEU A 24 -8.12 16.80 -56.03
N PRO A 25 -7.39 17.26 -55.00
CA PRO A 25 -7.53 18.61 -54.50
C PRO A 25 -6.81 19.63 -55.39
N ASP A 26 -7.37 20.83 -55.51
CA ASP A 26 -6.68 21.98 -56.11
C ASP A 26 -5.59 22.58 -55.18
N LYS A 27 -4.93 23.66 -55.61
CA LYS A 27 -3.88 24.36 -54.83
C LYS A 27 -4.35 24.86 -53.46
N PHE A 28 -5.67 24.98 -53.25
CA PHE A 28 -6.29 25.42 -52.00
C PHE A 28 -6.91 24.25 -51.22
N GLY A 29 -6.70 23.01 -51.66
CA GLY A 29 -7.29 21.83 -51.03
C GLY A 29 -8.75 21.57 -51.42
N ASN A 30 -9.31 22.29 -52.40
CA ASN A 30 -10.69 22.07 -52.83
C ASN A 30 -10.76 20.87 -53.78
N THR A 31 -11.55 19.87 -53.42
CA THR A 31 -11.97 18.81 -54.34
C THR A 31 -13.03 19.33 -55.33
N ALA A 32 -13.37 18.52 -56.34
CA ALA A 32 -14.43 18.84 -57.29
C ALA A 32 -15.76 19.18 -56.61
N LEU A 33 -16.09 18.47 -55.52
CA LEU A 33 -17.29 18.67 -54.71
C LEU A 33 -17.33 20.05 -54.02
N HIS A 34 -16.22 20.51 -53.44
CA HIS A 34 -16.12 21.85 -52.84
C HIS A 34 -16.33 22.96 -53.88
N VAL A 35 -15.74 22.79 -55.06
CA VAL A 35 -15.83 23.79 -56.14
C VAL A 35 -17.25 23.86 -56.70
N ALA A 36 -17.91 22.72 -56.95
CA ALA A 36 -19.28 22.65 -57.43
C ALA A 36 -20.27 23.25 -56.41
N THR A 37 -20.08 22.92 -55.12
CA THR A 37 -20.87 23.46 -54.00
C THR A 37 -20.75 24.98 -53.92
N ARG A 38 -19.53 25.52 -53.90
CA ARG A 38 -19.26 26.97 -53.86
C ARG A 38 -19.83 27.72 -55.07
N LYS A 39 -19.95 27.06 -56.23
CA LYS A 39 -20.52 27.63 -57.46
C LYS A 39 -22.02 27.38 -57.63
N LYS A 40 -22.70 26.83 -56.62
CA LYS A 40 -24.15 26.56 -56.63
C LYS A 40 -24.59 25.66 -57.80
N ARG A 41 -23.80 24.65 -58.13
CA ARG A 41 -24.11 23.72 -59.23
C ARG A 41 -24.78 22.45 -58.71
N ALA A 42 -26.08 22.52 -58.42
CA ALA A 42 -26.83 21.42 -57.78
C ALA A 42 -26.76 20.10 -58.57
N GLU A 43 -26.96 20.15 -59.88
CA GLU A 43 -26.88 18.97 -60.76
C GLU A 43 -25.49 18.33 -60.78
N ILE A 44 -24.43 19.14 -60.81
CA ILE A 44 -23.05 18.66 -60.78
C ILE A 44 -22.73 18.06 -59.41
N VAL A 45 -23.21 18.67 -58.32
CA VAL A 45 -23.07 18.11 -56.97
C VAL A 45 -23.78 16.77 -56.86
N HIS A 46 -24.98 16.64 -57.44
CA HIS A 46 -25.71 15.37 -57.45
C HIS A 46 -24.92 14.27 -58.15
N GLU A 47 -24.31 14.56 -59.31
CA GLU A 47 -23.51 13.55 -60.00
C GLU A 47 -22.23 13.19 -59.26
N LEU A 48 -21.54 14.18 -58.69
CA LEU A 48 -20.35 13.91 -57.90
C LEU A 48 -20.67 13.03 -56.67
N LEU A 49 -21.81 13.25 -56.02
CA LEU A 49 -22.25 12.44 -54.87
C LEU A 49 -22.81 11.06 -55.25
N SER A 50 -23.17 10.86 -56.53
CA SER A 50 -23.65 9.56 -57.03
C SER A 50 -22.50 8.57 -57.26
N LEU A 51 -21.26 9.05 -57.26
CA LEU A 51 -20.07 8.21 -57.38
C LEU A 51 -19.73 7.54 -56.04
N PRO A 52 -19.41 6.22 -56.05
CA PRO A 52 -19.13 5.46 -54.83
C PRO A 52 -17.86 5.93 -54.09
N ASP A 53 -16.86 6.45 -54.81
CA ASP A 53 -15.57 6.84 -54.25
C ASP A 53 -15.50 8.32 -53.82
N THR A 54 -16.60 9.06 -53.88
CA THR A 54 -16.60 10.47 -53.51
C THR A 54 -16.50 10.65 -52.00
N ASN A 55 -15.37 11.21 -51.55
CA ASN A 55 -15.21 11.62 -50.15
C ASN A 55 -16.00 12.90 -49.85
N VAL A 56 -17.23 12.72 -49.35
CA VAL A 56 -18.19 13.77 -48.97
C VAL A 56 -17.64 14.71 -47.87
N ASN A 57 -16.81 14.16 -46.98
CA ASN A 57 -16.26 14.83 -45.80
C ASN A 57 -14.80 15.27 -45.97
N ALA A 58 -14.32 15.39 -47.21
CA ALA A 58 -13.00 15.94 -47.48
C ALA A 58 -12.88 17.37 -46.91
N LEU A 59 -11.70 17.70 -46.36
CA LEU A 59 -11.42 19.02 -45.81
C LEU A 59 -10.56 19.84 -46.76
N THR A 60 -10.94 21.10 -46.95
CA THR A 60 -10.10 22.13 -47.58
C THR A 60 -8.91 22.54 -46.69
N ARG A 61 -7.96 23.32 -47.23
CA ARG A 61 -6.86 23.88 -46.42
C ARG A 61 -7.34 24.78 -45.27
N ASP A 62 -8.52 25.38 -45.41
CA ASP A 62 -9.16 26.20 -44.38
C ASP A 62 -9.99 25.38 -43.39
N HIS A 63 -9.84 24.05 -43.38
CA HIS A 63 -10.60 23.12 -42.55
C HIS A 63 -12.13 23.27 -42.69
N LYS A 64 -12.61 23.43 -43.93
CA LYS A 64 -14.04 23.43 -44.25
C LYS A 64 -14.39 22.22 -45.11
N THR A 65 -15.52 21.60 -44.81
CA THR A 65 -16.18 20.58 -45.65
C THR A 65 -17.04 21.22 -46.73
N ALA A 66 -17.52 20.42 -47.68
CA ALA A 66 -18.52 20.87 -48.64
C ALA A 66 -19.81 21.37 -47.96
N LEU A 67 -20.21 20.77 -46.83
CA LEU A 67 -21.38 21.21 -46.06
C LEU A 67 -21.16 22.59 -45.43
N ASP A 68 -19.98 22.85 -44.84
CA ASP A 68 -19.63 24.17 -44.28
C ASP A 68 -19.64 25.26 -45.36
N LEU A 69 -19.21 24.93 -46.59
CA LEU A 69 -19.28 25.85 -47.72
C LEU A 69 -20.72 26.10 -48.16
N ALA A 70 -21.57 25.08 -48.17
CA ALA A 70 -22.99 25.21 -48.53
C ALA A 70 -23.76 26.10 -47.54
N GLU A 71 -23.47 25.99 -46.23
CA GLU A 71 -24.10 26.83 -45.20
C GLU A 71 -23.70 28.31 -45.27
N GLY A 72 -22.50 28.60 -45.79
CA GLY A 72 -22.01 29.97 -45.98
C GLY A 72 -22.51 30.67 -47.25
N LEU A 73 -23.30 29.99 -48.10
CA LEU A 73 -23.83 30.59 -49.34
C LEU A 73 -25.14 31.36 -49.07
N PRO A 74 -25.42 32.42 -49.85
CA PRO A 74 -26.69 33.14 -49.75
C PRO A 74 -27.86 32.22 -50.15
N LEU A 75 -28.96 32.30 -49.40
CA LEU A 75 -30.16 31.49 -49.59
C LEU A 75 -30.66 31.54 -51.05
N SER A 76 -30.59 30.41 -51.74
CA SER A 76 -31.21 30.18 -53.04
C SER A 76 -31.78 28.76 -53.13
N ALA A 77 -32.60 28.49 -54.15
CA ALA A 77 -33.17 27.16 -54.37
C ALA A 77 -32.06 26.10 -54.48
N GLU A 78 -30.99 26.43 -55.21
CA GLU A 78 -29.86 25.55 -55.48
C GLU A 78 -29.00 25.32 -54.22
N SER A 79 -28.78 26.34 -53.37
CA SER A 79 -28.00 26.15 -52.14
C SER A 79 -28.73 25.26 -51.13
N THR A 80 -30.06 25.36 -51.10
CA THR A 80 -30.92 24.53 -50.22
C THR A 80 -30.94 23.08 -50.69
N GLU A 81 -31.05 22.87 -52.00
CA GLU A 81 -30.97 21.56 -52.63
C GLU A 81 -29.60 20.91 -52.41
N ILE A 82 -28.51 21.64 -52.63
CA ILE A 82 -27.14 21.17 -52.36
C ILE A 82 -26.97 20.79 -50.89
N LYS A 83 -27.48 21.60 -49.95
CA LYS A 83 -27.43 21.28 -48.51
C LYS A 83 -28.17 19.98 -48.20
N SER A 84 -29.38 19.81 -48.75
CA SER A 84 -30.17 18.58 -48.57
C SER A 84 -29.46 17.35 -49.15
N CYS A 85 -28.85 17.47 -50.33
CA CYS A 85 -28.11 16.40 -50.96
C CYS A 85 -26.87 16.00 -50.15
N LEU A 86 -26.08 16.98 -49.68
CA LEU A 86 -24.91 16.74 -48.84
C LEU A 86 -25.30 16.05 -47.52
N SER A 87 -26.34 16.54 -46.83
CA SER A 87 -26.82 15.92 -45.58
C SER A 87 -27.33 14.48 -45.82
N ARG A 88 -28.05 14.23 -46.91
CA ARG A 88 -28.53 12.88 -47.26
C ARG A 88 -27.39 11.90 -47.52
N CYS A 89 -26.27 12.38 -48.05
CA CYS A 89 -25.06 11.59 -48.31
C CYS A 89 -24.10 11.52 -47.10
N GLY A 90 -24.55 11.92 -45.90
CA GLY A 90 -23.75 11.81 -44.67
C GLY A 90 -22.64 12.86 -44.53
N ALA A 91 -22.80 14.04 -45.15
CA ALA A 91 -21.89 15.16 -44.93
C ALA A 91 -21.99 15.64 -43.47
N LEU A 92 -20.85 15.80 -42.81
CA LEU A 92 -20.69 16.35 -41.47
C LEU A 92 -19.96 17.68 -41.57
N ARG A 93 -20.10 18.52 -40.54
CA ARG A 93 -19.31 19.75 -40.44
C ARG A 93 -17.88 19.47 -39.99
N ALA A 94 -16.96 20.38 -40.30
CA ALA A 94 -15.55 20.21 -39.94
C ALA A 94 -15.30 20.17 -38.42
N ASN A 95 -16.15 20.81 -37.62
CA ASN A 95 -16.09 20.73 -36.15
C ASN A 95 -16.55 19.36 -35.62
N GLU A 96 -17.62 18.81 -36.19
CA GLU A 96 -18.18 17.48 -35.85
C GLU A 96 -17.19 16.35 -36.21
N LEU A 97 -16.40 16.52 -37.28
CA LEU A 97 -15.34 15.58 -37.67
C LEU A 97 -14.16 15.54 -36.68
N ASN A 98 -13.87 16.62 -35.98
CA ASN A 98 -12.72 16.72 -35.05
C ASN A 98 -13.09 16.52 -33.58
N GLN A 99 -14.37 16.72 -33.22
CA GLN A 99 -14.90 16.60 -31.87
C GLN A 99 -14.50 15.31 -31.12
N PRO A 100 -14.59 14.09 -31.69
CA PRO A 100 -14.23 12.87 -30.96
C PRO A 100 -12.73 12.78 -30.61
N ARG A 101 -11.86 13.45 -31.38
CA ARG A 101 -10.41 13.46 -31.09
C ARG A 101 -10.06 14.42 -29.97
N ASP A 102 -10.73 15.56 -29.88
CA ASP A 102 -10.48 16.56 -28.86
C ASP A 102 -11.04 16.12 -27.50
N GLU A 103 -12.22 15.49 -27.47
CA GLU A 103 -12.76 14.86 -26.27
C GLU A 103 -11.82 13.77 -25.74
N LEU A 104 -11.33 12.89 -26.62
CA LEU A 104 -10.36 11.86 -26.25
C LEU A 104 -9.07 12.48 -25.69
N ARG A 105 -8.54 13.54 -26.32
CA ARG A 105 -7.35 14.26 -25.82
C ARG A 105 -7.58 14.85 -24.43
N GLN A 106 -8.76 15.40 -24.17
CA GLN A 106 -9.13 15.92 -22.86
C GLN A 106 -9.21 14.79 -21.82
N THR A 107 -9.84 13.66 -22.14
CA THR A 107 -9.90 12.51 -21.23
C THR A 107 -8.51 11.96 -20.93
N VAL A 108 -7.65 11.80 -21.94
CA VAL A 108 -6.27 11.32 -21.76
C VAL A 108 -5.46 12.28 -20.89
N THR A 109 -5.62 13.59 -21.07
CA THR A 109 -4.92 14.58 -20.25
C THR A 109 -5.43 14.61 -18.82
N GLN A 110 -6.73 14.39 -18.59
CA GLN A 110 -7.30 14.26 -17.25
C GLN A 110 -6.79 12.98 -16.55
N ILE A 111 -6.87 11.82 -17.21
CA ILE A 111 -6.34 10.55 -16.68
C ILE A 111 -4.87 10.69 -16.32
N LYS A 112 -4.07 11.34 -17.19
CA LYS A 112 -2.64 11.58 -16.90
C LYS A 112 -2.43 12.38 -15.62
N LYS A 113 -3.23 13.44 -15.39
CA LYS A 113 -3.16 14.23 -14.16
C LYS A 113 -3.58 13.42 -12.95
N ASP A 114 -4.69 12.68 -13.03
CA ASP A 114 -5.20 11.88 -11.93
C ASP A 114 -4.20 10.79 -11.53
N VAL A 115 -3.66 10.05 -12.48
CA VAL A 115 -2.61 9.04 -12.24
C VAL A 115 -1.38 9.67 -11.58
N HIS A 116 -0.95 10.85 -12.03
CA HIS A 116 0.18 11.54 -11.41
C HIS A 116 -0.10 11.89 -9.94
N THR A 117 -1.28 12.44 -9.64
CA THR A 117 -1.68 12.78 -8.27
C THR A 117 -1.80 11.53 -7.38
N GLN A 118 -2.36 10.43 -7.90
CA GLN A 118 -2.45 9.16 -7.17
C GLN A 118 -1.06 8.57 -6.88
N LEU A 119 -0.13 8.68 -7.82
CA LEU A 119 1.23 8.16 -7.65
C LEU A 119 2.02 8.99 -6.62
N GLU A 120 1.83 10.32 -6.62
CA GLU A 120 2.37 11.19 -5.57
C GLU A 120 1.77 10.89 -4.19
N GLN A 121 0.44 10.73 -4.11
CA GLN A 121 -0.25 10.35 -2.88
C GLN A 121 0.28 9.00 -2.37
N THR A 122 0.38 7.99 -3.23
CA THR A 122 0.91 6.67 -2.88
C THR A 122 2.34 6.76 -2.36
N LYS A 123 3.19 7.59 -2.98
CA LYS A 123 4.57 7.82 -2.52
C LYS A 123 4.62 8.50 -1.14
N ARG A 124 3.75 9.49 -0.88
CA ARG A 124 3.63 10.15 0.43
C ARG A 124 3.12 9.18 1.50
N THR A 125 2.06 8.42 1.19
CA THR A 125 1.52 7.39 2.09
C THR A 125 2.57 6.33 2.42
N ASN A 126 3.32 5.84 1.43
CA ASN A 126 4.38 4.87 1.66
C ASN A 126 5.48 5.41 2.60
N LYS A 127 5.90 6.67 2.42
CA LYS A 127 6.84 7.33 3.35
C LYS A 127 6.25 7.45 4.76
N ASN A 128 4.99 7.84 4.89
CA ASN A 128 4.33 7.98 6.19
C ASN A 128 4.22 6.62 6.90
N VAL A 129 3.78 5.58 6.18
CA VAL A 129 3.69 4.21 6.71
C VAL A 129 5.07 3.69 7.12
N HIS A 130 6.11 3.97 6.33
CA HIS A 130 7.49 3.61 6.70
C HIS A 130 7.91 4.27 8.03
N ASN A 131 7.66 5.58 8.18
CA ASN A 131 7.97 6.31 9.41
C ASN A 131 7.18 5.77 10.62
N ILE A 132 5.89 5.49 10.46
CA ILE A 132 5.06 4.87 11.50
C ILE A 132 5.63 3.51 11.89
N SER A 133 6.00 2.67 10.92
CA SER A 133 6.58 1.36 11.19
C SER A 133 7.93 1.45 11.92
N LYS A 134 8.72 2.48 11.64
CA LYS A 134 10.00 2.74 12.29
C LYS A 134 9.80 3.18 13.74
N GLU A 135 8.88 4.10 14.00
CA GLU A 135 8.52 4.51 15.37
C GLU A 135 7.90 3.36 16.16
N LEU A 136 7.01 2.56 15.56
CA LEU A 136 6.42 1.40 16.23
C LEU A 136 7.48 0.37 16.64
N ARG A 137 8.49 0.13 15.78
CA ARG A 137 9.63 -0.74 16.12
C ARG A 137 10.47 -0.16 17.25
N LYS A 138 10.67 1.16 17.29
CA LYS A 138 11.38 1.84 18.37
C LYS A 138 10.62 1.72 19.69
N LEU A 139 9.31 1.97 19.68
CA LEU A 139 8.44 1.80 20.86
C LEU A 139 8.42 0.36 21.36
N HIS A 140 8.30 -0.64 20.47
CA HIS A 140 8.38 -2.05 20.87
C HIS A 140 9.75 -2.41 21.47
N ARG A 141 10.85 -1.88 20.90
CA ARG A 141 12.20 -2.07 21.44
C ARG A 141 12.33 -1.46 22.83
N GLU A 142 11.87 -0.24 23.02
CA GLU A 142 11.87 0.46 24.31
C GLU A 142 11.01 -0.28 25.34
N GLY A 143 9.83 -0.76 24.95
CA GLY A 143 8.97 -1.58 25.81
C GLY A 143 9.64 -2.87 26.28
N ILE A 144 10.31 -3.60 25.37
CA ILE A 144 11.06 -4.83 25.71
C ILE A 144 12.23 -4.51 26.64
N ASN A 145 12.98 -3.44 26.38
CA ASN A 145 14.10 -3.04 27.22
C ASN A 145 13.64 -2.62 28.63
N ASN A 146 12.51 -1.93 28.74
CA ASN A 146 11.95 -1.56 30.03
C ASN A 146 11.50 -2.79 30.84
N ALA A 147 10.76 -3.72 30.20
CA ALA A 147 10.35 -4.97 30.85
C ALA A 147 11.55 -5.84 31.29
N THR A 148 12.55 -5.95 30.41
CA THR A 148 13.86 -6.58 30.68
C THR A 148 14.53 -6.00 31.93
N ASN A 149 14.58 -4.67 32.05
CA ASN A 149 15.19 -4.02 33.20
C ASN A 149 14.42 -4.32 34.49
N SER A 150 13.09 -4.28 34.45
CA SER A 150 12.25 -4.65 35.61
C SER A 150 12.46 -6.11 36.04
N VAL A 151 12.47 -7.04 35.08
CA VAL A 151 12.74 -8.48 35.31
C VAL A 151 14.13 -8.67 35.93
N THR A 152 15.15 -7.96 35.44
CA THR A 152 16.52 -8.04 35.98
C THR A 152 16.55 -7.66 37.46
N VAL A 153 15.84 -6.59 37.84
CA VAL A 153 15.77 -6.14 39.24
C VAL A 153 15.16 -7.24 40.13
N VAL A 154 14.07 -7.87 39.69
CA VAL A 154 13.44 -8.97 40.45
C VAL A 154 14.36 -10.20 40.53
N ALA A 155 15.04 -10.55 39.44
CA ALA A 155 15.98 -11.68 39.42
C ALA A 155 17.16 -11.45 40.37
N VAL A 156 17.75 -10.25 40.39
CA VAL A 156 18.81 -9.87 41.33
C VAL A 156 18.29 -9.91 42.78
N LEU A 157 17.06 -9.47 43.03
CA LEU A 157 16.44 -9.54 44.35
C LEU A 157 16.28 -10.99 44.83
N PHE A 158 15.84 -11.91 43.98
CA PHE A 158 15.80 -13.34 44.33
C PHE A 158 17.19 -13.91 44.57
N ALA A 159 18.17 -13.60 43.72
CA ALA A 159 19.55 -14.08 43.89
C ALA A 159 20.16 -13.59 45.21
N THR A 160 19.93 -12.32 45.58
CA THR A 160 20.46 -11.73 46.82
C THR A 160 19.83 -12.34 48.07
N VAL A 161 18.50 -12.50 48.09
CA VAL A 161 17.79 -13.16 49.21
C VAL A 161 18.23 -14.62 49.34
N ALA A 162 18.33 -15.34 48.22
CA ALA A 162 18.78 -16.73 48.21
C ALA A 162 20.24 -16.87 48.68
N PHE A 163 21.14 -16.00 48.19
CA PHE A 163 22.55 -15.99 48.57
C PHE A 163 22.71 -15.74 50.06
N ALA A 164 22.02 -14.72 50.60
CA ALA A 164 22.01 -14.45 52.03
C ALA A 164 21.55 -15.70 52.81
N ALA A 165 20.43 -16.29 52.42
CA ALA A 165 19.83 -17.43 53.13
C ALA A 165 20.69 -18.73 53.09
N ILE A 166 21.62 -18.87 52.14
CA ILE A 166 22.60 -19.97 52.13
C ILE A 166 23.67 -19.78 53.22
N PHE A 167 24.12 -18.55 53.45
CA PHE A 167 25.16 -18.25 54.44
C PHE A 167 24.60 -17.92 55.83
N THR A 168 23.35 -17.44 55.92
CA THR A 168 22.61 -17.21 57.16
C THR A 168 21.50 -18.24 57.31
N VAL A 169 21.90 -19.50 57.44
CA VAL A 169 20.94 -20.62 57.45
C VAL A 169 19.90 -20.49 58.57
N PRO A 170 18.62 -20.71 58.26
CA PRO A 170 17.59 -20.73 59.29
C PRO A 170 17.86 -21.86 60.29
N GLY A 171 17.76 -21.54 61.58
CA GLY A 171 18.09 -22.46 62.67
C GLY A 171 19.55 -22.38 63.15
N GLY A 172 20.39 -21.55 62.52
CA GLY A 172 21.77 -21.30 62.93
C GLY A 172 22.74 -22.42 62.58
N ASP A 173 24.00 -22.19 62.89
CA ASP A 173 25.11 -23.13 62.76
C ASP A 173 25.73 -23.45 64.12
N HIS A 174 26.52 -24.52 64.15
CA HIS A 174 27.42 -24.80 65.27
C HIS A 174 28.76 -24.08 65.03
N ASP A 175 29.64 -24.00 66.04
CA ASP A 175 30.99 -23.41 65.92
C ASP A 175 31.89 -24.08 64.85
N SER A 176 31.45 -25.21 64.28
CA SER A 176 32.07 -25.89 63.14
C SER A 176 31.59 -25.40 61.77
N GLY A 177 30.65 -24.45 61.71
CA GLY A 177 29.98 -23.97 60.49
C GLY A 177 28.89 -24.90 59.95
N VAL A 178 28.56 -25.98 60.66
CA VAL A 178 27.52 -26.95 60.24
C VAL A 178 26.15 -26.51 60.73
N ALA A 179 25.20 -26.34 59.81
CA ALA A 179 23.82 -25.99 60.10
C ALA A 179 23.18 -26.95 61.13
N VAL A 180 22.52 -26.40 62.16
CA VAL A 180 21.98 -27.18 63.29
C VAL A 180 20.96 -28.23 62.84
N VAL A 181 20.20 -27.89 61.80
CA VAL A 181 19.11 -28.72 61.27
C VAL A 181 19.49 -29.52 60.02
N VAL A 182 20.79 -29.72 59.73
CA VAL A 182 21.29 -30.34 58.48
C VAL A 182 20.70 -31.72 58.17
N LYS A 183 20.40 -32.52 59.21
CA LYS A 183 19.85 -33.87 59.05
C LYS A 183 18.34 -33.88 58.74
N SER A 184 17.64 -32.76 58.87
CA SER A 184 16.20 -32.66 58.64
C SER A 184 15.87 -32.62 57.14
N SER A 185 14.75 -33.24 56.75
CA SER A 185 14.28 -33.20 55.36
C SER A 185 13.95 -31.78 54.90
N SER A 186 13.41 -30.94 55.78
CA SER A 186 13.11 -29.52 55.50
C SER A 186 14.37 -28.75 55.12
N PHE A 187 15.50 -28.98 55.80
CA PHE A 187 16.76 -28.33 55.47
C PHE A 187 17.31 -28.75 54.10
N LYS A 188 17.22 -30.04 53.75
CA LYS A 188 17.65 -30.52 52.43
C LYS A 188 16.83 -29.90 51.29
N ILE A 189 15.52 -29.81 51.47
CA ILE A 189 14.61 -29.16 50.51
C ILE A 189 14.95 -27.67 50.41
N PHE A 190 15.05 -26.97 51.54
CA PHE A 190 15.44 -25.56 51.59
C PHE A 190 16.74 -25.32 50.83
N PHE A 191 17.81 -26.06 51.13
CA PHE A 191 19.12 -25.84 50.53
C PHE A 191 19.13 -26.08 49.01
N ILE A 192 18.53 -27.18 48.54
CA ILE A 192 18.51 -27.52 47.11
C ILE A 192 17.68 -26.50 46.32
N PHE A 193 16.46 -26.20 46.76
CA PHE A 193 15.58 -25.27 46.04
C PHE A 193 16.11 -23.83 46.08
N ASN A 194 16.72 -23.41 47.19
CA ASN A 194 17.34 -22.10 47.30
C ASN A 194 18.59 -21.97 46.40
N ALA A 195 19.39 -23.04 46.26
CA ALA A 195 20.49 -23.06 45.31
C ALA A 195 20.00 -23.00 43.85
N ILE A 196 18.97 -23.77 43.49
CA ILE A 196 18.36 -23.72 42.14
C ILE A 196 17.83 -22.31 41.86
N ALA A 197 17.10 -21.71 42.79
CA ALA A 197 16.62 -20.34 42.67
C ALA A 197 17.77 -19.34 42.43
N LEU A 198 18.85 -19.42 43.22
CA LEU A 198 20.02 -18.56 43.06
C LEU A 198 20.65 -18.69 41.67
N PHE A 199 20.97 -19.92 41.24
CA PHE A 199 21.66 -20.12 39.97
C PHE A 199 20.78 -19.80 38.76
N THR A 200 19.49 -20.11 38.83
CA THR A 200 18.53 -19.73 37.77
C THR A 200 18.37 -18.21 37.68
N SER A 201 18.29 -17.49 38.81
CA SER A 201 18.26 -16.02 38.83
C SER A 201 19.54 -15.39 38.29
N LEU A 202 20.72 -15.92 38.62
CA LEU A 202 21.99 -15.44 38.05
C LEU A 202 22.07 -15.71 36.53
N ALA A 203 21.60 -16.89 36.08
CA ALA A 203 21.54 -17.21 34.66
C ALA A 203 20.63 -16.24 33.88
N VAL A 204 19.47 -15.88 34.45
CA VAL A 204 18.58 -14.85 33.86
C VAL A 204 19.33 -13.53 33.68
N VAL A 205 20.07 -13.06 34.68
CA VAL A 205 20.85 -11.81 34.60
C VAL A 205 21.93 -11.89 33.51
N VAL A 206 22.67 -12.99 33.42
CA VAL A 206 23.71 -13.18 32.39
C VAL A 206 23.10 -13.17 30.99
N VAL A 207 22.03 -13.93 30.77
CA VAL A 207 21.32 -13.97 29.49
C VAL A 207 20.80 -12.57 29.13
N GLN A 208 20.27 -11.83 30.11
CA GLN A 208 19.77 -10.48 29.88
C GLN A 208 20.87 -9.48 29.45
N ILE A 209 22.06 -9.57 30.05
CA ILE A 209 23.22 -8.76 29.64
C ILE A 209 23.63 -9.10 28.19
N THR A 210 23.58 -10.37 27.81
CA THR A 210 23.89 -10.79 26.43
C THR A 210 22.84 -10.33 25.42
N LEU A 211 21.56 -10.23 25.83
CA LEU A 211 20.46 -9.76 24.97
C LEU A 211 20.59 -8.31 24.54
N VAL A 212 21.07 -7.43 25.43
CA VAL A 212 21.23 -5.99 25.13
C VAL A 212 22.16 -5.74 23.94
N ARG A 213 23.00 -6.72 23.57
CA ARG A 213 23.97 -6.65 22.46
C ARG A 213 23.58 -7.48 21.22
N GLY A 214 22.42 -8.16 21.21
CA GLY A 214 22.05 -9.17 20.20
C GLY A 214 21.05 -8.73 19.11
N GLU A 215 20.86 -9.58 18.09
CA GLU A 215 19.96 -9.35 16.94
C GLU A 215 18.47 -9.67 17.20
N THR A 216 17.58 -8.91 16.55
CA THR A 216 16.11 -8.87 16.72
C THR A 216 15.31 -10.18 16.69
N LYS A 217 15.75 -11.21 15.96
CA LYS A 217 14.98 -12.48 15.84
C LYS A 217 15.20 -13.41 17.03
N ALA A 218 16.42 -13.46 17.55
CA ALA A 218 16.74 -14.24 18.75
C ALA A 218 16.08 -13.65 20.00
N GLU A 219 15.86 -12.32 20.02
CA GLU A 219 15.29 -11.63 21.18
C GLU A 219 13.94 -12.16 21.63
N LYS A 220 13.01 -12.47 20.71
CA LYS A 220 11.69 -12.98 21.11
C LYS A 220 11.77 -14.34 21.79
N GLN A 221 12.58 -15.24 21.23
CA GLN A 221 12.77 -16.57 21.82
C GLN A 221 13.47 -16.48 23.17
N VAL A 222 14.48 -15.61 23.29
CA VAL A 222 15.21 -15.46 24.55
C VAL A 222 14.34 -14.79 25.62
N VAL A 223 13.50 -13.79 25.28
CA VAL A 223 12.54 -13.22 26.23
C VAL A 223 11.54 -14.27 26.72
N GLU A 224 11.06 -15.15 25.83
CA GLU A 224 10.20 -16.27 26.24
C GLU A 224 10.91 -17.24 27.20
N VAL A 225 12.17 -17.56 26.92
CA VAL A 225 13.00 -18.40 27.80
C VAL A 225 13.22 -17.74 29.16
N ILE A 226 13.54 -16.44 29.19
CA ILE A 226 13.72 -15.68 30.44
C ILE A 226 12.44 -15.69 31.27
N ASN A 227 11.29 -15.49 30.65
CA ASN A 227 10.01 -15.57 31.34
C ASN A 227 9.82 -16.97 31.96
N LYS A 228 10.09 -18.06 31.23
CA LYS A 228 10.01 -19.43 31.76
C LYS A 228 10.97 -19.67 32.93
N LEU A 229 12.21 -19.19 32.83
CA LEU A 229 13.21 -19.29 33.90
C LEU A 229 12.82 -18.46 35.12
N MET A 230 12.15 -17.32 34.93
CA MET A 230 11.65 -16.49 36.03
C MET A 230 10.51 -17.15 36.80
N TRP A 231 9.56 -17.78 36.11
CA TRP A 231 8.52 -18.60 36.74
C TRP A 231 9.13 -19.75 37.55
N LEU A 232 10.15 -20.42 36.99
CA LEU A 232 10.87 -21.47 37.69
C LEU A 232 11.55 -20.94 38.96
N ALA A 233 12.30 -19.83 38.87
CA ALA A 233 12.96 -19.22 40.02
C ALA A 233 11.97 -18.83 41.12
N SER A 234 10.82 -18.24 40.74
CA SER A 234 9.76 -17.85 41.67
C SER A 234 9.13 -19.06 42.39
N VAL A 235 8.89 -20.16 41.68
CA VAL A 235 8.36 -21.38 42.33
C VAL A 235 9.41 -21.97 43.27
N CYS A 236 10.68 -21.99 42.87
CA CYS A 236 11.76 -22.49 43.71
C CYS A 236 11.97 -21.65 44.97
N THR A 237 11.90 -20.31 44.89
CA THR A 237 11.99 -19.44 46.07
C THR A 237 10.81 -19.62 47.01
N SER A 238 9.58 -19.77 46.50
CA SER A 238 8.40 -20.07 47.33
C SER A 238 8.55 -21.40 48.09
N VAL A 239 9.00 -22.46 47.42
CA VAL A 239 9.24 -23.77 48.05
C VAL A 239 10.35 -23.67 49.12
N ALA A 240 11.43 -22.95 48.83
CA ALA A 240 12.50 -22.71 49.81
C ALA A 240 11.98 -21.93 51.02
N PHE A 241 11.15 -20.90 50.81
CA PHE A 241 10.54 -20.12 51.88
C PHE A 241 9.61 -20.97 52.76
N MET A 242 8.76 -21.79 52.16
CA MET A 242 7.91 -22.75 52.89
C MET A 242 8.78 -23.69 53.73
N ALA A 243 9.81 -24.30 53.15
CA ALA A 243 10.73 -25.18 53.87
C ALA A 243 11.45 -24.47 55.03
N SER A 244 11.86 -23.21 54.83
CA SER A 244 12.46 -22.35 55.86
C SER A 244 11.49 -22.09 57.02
N SER A 245 10.21 -21.85 56.75
CA SER A 245 9.20 -21.62 57.80
C SER A 245 9.10 -22.81 58.77
N TYR A 246 9.17 -24.05 58.27
CA TYR A 246 9.17 -25.25 59.12
C TYR A 246 10.44 -25.40 59.95
N ILE A 247 11.57 -24.87 59.45
CA ILE A 247 12.84 -24.85 60.19
C ILE A 247 12.78 -23.83 61.33
N VAL A 248 12.34 -22.61 61.05
CA VAL A 248 12.33 -21.48 62.01
C VAL A 248 11.30 -21.66 63.11
N VAL A 249 10.07 -22.04 62.75
CA VAL A 249 8.95 -22.18 63.71
C VAL A 249 9.11 -23.42 64.59
N GLY A 250 9.86 -24.42 64.11
CA GLY A 250 10.14 -25.65 64.84
C GLY A 250 8.90 -26.50 65.12
N ARG A 251 9.08 -27.58 65.90
CA ARG A 251 8.01 -28.58 66.15
C ARG A 251 6.88 -28.10 67.06
N LYS A 252 7.09 -27.04 67.85
CA LYS A 252 6.15 -26.58 68.88
C LYS A 252 4.99 -25.74 68.31
N HIS A 253 5.22 -24.99 67.23
CA HIS A 253 4.21 -24.10 66.64
C HIS A 253 3.87 -24.46 65.19
N LYS A 254 3.74 -25.75 64.86
CA LYS A 254 3.50 -26.22 63.49
C LYS A 254 2.30 -25.58 62.78
N TRP A 255 1.28 -25.12 63.51
CA TRP A 255 0.17 -24.38 62.88
C TRP A 255 0.70 -23.18 62.09
N ALA A 256 1.68 -22.44 62.63
CA ALA A 256 2.13 -21.19 62.00
C ALA A 256 2.83 -21.48 60.66
N ALA A 257 3.59 -22.57 60.58
CA ALA A 257 4.18 -23.03 59.32
C ALA A 257 3.11 -23.52 58.31
N ILE A 258 2.07 -24.22 58.79
CA ILE A 258 0.94 -24.62 57.94
C ILE A 258 0.21 -23.39 57.39
N LEU A 259 -0.02 -22.37 58.23
CA LEU A 259 -0.63 -21.11 57.81
C LEU A 259 0.21 -20.41 56.74
N VAL A 260 1.53 -20.33 56.92
CA VAL A 260 2.45 -19.78 55.90
C VAL A 260 2.40 -20.59 54.60
N THR A 261 2.26 -21.91 54.67
CA THR A 261 2.16 -22.79 53.49
C THR A 261 0.82 -22.65 52.75
N VAL A 262 -0.26 -22.31 53.47
CA VAL A 262 -1.60 -22.10 52.87
C VAL A 262 -1.70 -20.71 52.23
N VAL A 263 -0.98 -19.73 52.79
CA VAL A 263 -1.01 -18.34 52.31
C VAL A 263 -0.02 -18.09 51.16
N GLY A 264 1.17 -18.70 51.20
CA GLY A 264 2.22 -18.58 50.18
C GLY A 264 2.06 -19.53 49.02
#